data_AF-A0A937UBK3-F1
#
_entry.id   AF-A0A937UBK3-F1
#
_cell.length_a   1.000
_cell.length_b   1.000
_cell.length_c   1.000
_cell.angle_alpha   90.00
_cell.angle_beta   90.00
_cell.angle_gamma   90.00
#
_symmetry.space_group_name_H-M   'P 1'
#
loop_
_entity.id
_entity.type
_entity.pdbx_description
1 polymer ?
#
loop_
_entity_poly.entity_id
_entity_poly.type
_entity_poly.pdbx_seq_one_letter_code
_entity_poly.pdbx_strand_id
1 'polypeptide(L)'
;MYKSTIIIIVLSLCFSQAKRARAGSDAAANEKAGAPTISVTKLDINEKTLELSYEIRNTSGQDIWILTAGGRTGSIAFVYMDEDDQTLLIQSRLDLPMTHTSVGNIYGRYVLLRRNQIRTESVTIAIPVYQEYLLGGGGLGRGNGHATRVAIEIGYCVGDLPGMIRRLLEQAEGMGGATGSRDEKLIKYYFKGPLHFNKENEILRQRDEEILIPHTDRNLQGEKVMRKIVEGLRIPYEEEFILEIIPDSIDIPPCKSVEIQYKPSMLDYLYRYKGQRSLLNDEERQSLQSVKAIVVEDQEAIKSFIGAINKGYSTWGIVREVCAAQVVCYDDDKRLASFRMFDDVTLVINERGRFIYPYGSPLRRLTPQIEPFELRMQCAANLRNLWHRLRLCQKAQKNRPVSAPGKTETLYPAADDWCDAMVRACRTIRMSNEDIILPCICPSVEEAKKHLANCHYAMNPNCKFDSPPDVVLLFEAKAGWNQRGGRELFMFDNHDPKGGCVLLNDGTVKFIRTAEELRRLRWK
;
A
#
# COMPACT_ATOMS: atom_id res chain seq x y z
N MET A 1 -26.25 -20.10 -39.50
CA MET A 1 -25.64 -20.04 -38.15
C MET A 1 -24.10 -20.11 -38.12
N TYR A 2 -23.38 -20.52 -39.18
CA TYR A 2 -21.91 -20.61 -39.16
C TYR A 2 -21.12 -19.29 -39.36
N LYS A 3 -21.74 -18.22 -39.88
CA LYS A 3 -21.02 -16.96 -40.16
C LYS A 3 -20.70 -16.13 -38.90
N SER A 4 -21.52 -16.22 -37.85
CA SER A 4 -21.30 -15.47 -36.61
C SER A 4 -20.14 -16.04 -35.77
N THR A 5 -19.92 -17.35 -35.81
CA THR A 5 -18.83 -18.01 -35.06
C THR A 5 -17.45 -17.71 -35.67
N ILE A 6 -17.35 -17.60 -37.00
CA ILE A 6 -16.10 -17.27 -37.69
C ILE A 6 -15.66 -15.83 -37.40
N ILE A 7 -16.62 -14.89 -37.32
CA ILE A 7 -16.31 -13.47 -37.01
C ILE A 7 -15.77 -13.33 -35.58
N ILE A 8 -16.31 -14.07 -34.61
CA ILE A 8 -15.83 -14.05 -33.21
C ILE A 8 -14.39 -14.61 -33.11
N ILE A 9 -14.09 -15.69 -33.83
CA ILE A 9 -12.74 -16.30 -33.83
C ILE A 9 -11.72 -15.35 -34.48
N VAL A 10 -12.04 -14.74 -35.62
CA VAL A 10 -11.15 -13.80 -36.32
C VAL A 10 -10.90 -12.54 -35.48
N LEU A 11 -11.93 -12.00 -34.82
CA LEU A 11 -11.75 -10.86 -33.91
C LEU A 11 -10.84 -11.23 -32.74
N SER A 12 -11.01 -12.41 -32.12
CA SER A 12 -10.17 -12.87 -31.01
C SER A 12 -8.69 -13.02 -31.42
N LEU A 13 -8.43 -13.56 -32.62
CA LEU A 13 -7.10 -13.67 -33.22
C LEU A 13 -6.46 -12.32 -33.57
N CYS A 14 -7.25 -11.35 -34.06
CA CYS A 14 -6.75 -9.99 -34.29
C CYS A 14 -6.40 -9.27 -32.97
N PHE A 15 -7.19 -9.48 -31.91
CA PHE A 15 -6.90 -8.92 -30.59
C PHE A 15 -5.64 -9.54 -29.95
N SER A 16 -5.34 -10.82 -30.17
CA SER A 16 -4.10 -11.44 -29.66
C SER A 16 -2.84 -10.97 -30.40
N GLN A 17 -2.90 -10.80 -31.73
CA GLN A 17 -1.75 -10.26 -32.48
C GLN A 17 -1.43 -8.80 -32.14
N ALA A 18 -2.45 -7.95 -31.95
CA ALA A 18 -2.26 -6.56 -31.52
C ALA A 18 -1.63 -6.45 -30.12
N LYS A 19 -1.94 -7.41 -29.22
CA LYS A 19 -1.29 -7.51 -27.89
C LYS A 19 0.21 -7.81 -28.01
N ARG A 20 0.60 -8.76 -28.88
CA ARG A 20 2.03 -9.11 -29.09
C ARG A 20 2.84 -7.96 -29.69
N ALA A 21 2.28 -7.24 -30.67
CA ALA A 21 2.98 -6.12 -31.29
C ALA A 21 3.28 -4.99 -30.28
N ARG A 22 2.34 -4.72 -29.37
CA ARG A 22 2.51 -3.69 -28.33
C ARG A 22 3.50 -4.12 -27.25
N ALA A 23 3.43 -5.36 -26.77
CA ALA A 23 4.36 -5.89 -25.78
C ALA A 23 5.81 -5.95 -26.29
N GLY A 24 6.02 -6.38 -27.55
CA GLY A 24 7.34 -6.41 -28.18
C GLY A 24 7.93 -5.01 -28.42
N SER A 25 7.10 -4.05 -28.84
CA SER A 25 7.46 -2.64 -28.98
C SER A 25 7.90 -2.03 -27.64
N ASP A 26 7.16 -2.28 -26.57
CA ASP A 26 7.43 -1.70 -25.25
C ASP A 26 8.70 -2.29 -24.60
N ALA A 27 9.01 -3.57 -24.84
CA ALA A 27 10.25 -4.19 -24.38
C ALA A 27 11.49 -3.61 -25.09
N ALA A 28 11.44 -3.44 -26.42
CA ALA A 28 12.53 -2.81 -27.18
C ALA A 28 12.68 -1.30 -26.87
N ALA A 29 11.59 -0.62 -26.48
CA ALA A 29 11.63 0.78 -26.10
C ALA A 29 12.28 1.04 -24.72
N ASN A 30 12.43 0.02 -23.87
CA ASN A 30 13.03 0.13 -22.54
C ASN A 30 14.57 0.15 -22.55
N GLU A 31 15.25 -0.08 -23.69
CA GLU A 31 16.70 0.14 -23.80
C GLU A 31 17.08 1.62 -23.98
N LYS A 32 16.11 2.55 -23.95
CA LYS A 32 16.41 3.97 -23.88
C LYS A 32 17.17 4.27 -22.58
N ALA A 33 18.35 4.87 -22.71
CA ALA A 33 19.19 5.28 -21.60
C ALA A 33 18.37 6.00 -20.51
N GLY A 34 18.34 5.43 -19.31
CA GLY A 34 17.63 5.98 -18.15
C GLY A 34 16.21 5.43 -17.89
N ALA A 35 15.79 4.31 -18.49
CA ALA A 35 14.60 3.59 -18.02
C ALA A 35 14.94 2.71 -16.81
N PRO A 36 14.04 2.55 -15.82
CA PRO A 36 14.28 1.66 -14.69
C PRO A 36 14.42 0.20 -15.15
N THR A 37 15.28 -0.55 -14.46
CA THR A 37 15.70 -1.89 -14.88
C THR A 37 15.42 -2.93 -13.80
N ILE A 38 15.17 -4.17 -14.23
CA ILE A 38 15.11 -5.35 -13.34
C ILE A 38 16.29 -6.27 -13.66
N SER A 39 17.02 -6.69 -12.62
CA SER A 39 18.12 -7.63 -12.72
C SER A 39 17.92 -8.80 -11.77
N VAL A 40 17.96 -10.03 -12.27
CA VAL A 40 17.91 -11.23 -11.42
C VAL A 40 19.25 -11.41 -10.73
N THR A 41 19.22 -11.52 -9.40
CA THR A 41 20.41 -11.66 -8.54
C THR A 41 20.57 -13.08 -7.98
N LYS A 42 19.47 -13.82 -7.83
CA LYS A 42 19.46 -15.23 -7.44
C LYS A 42 18.35 -15.95 -8.18
N LEU A 43 18.64 -17.14 -8.69
CA LEU A 43 17.63 -18.09 -9.16
C LEU A 43 18.04 -19.48 -8.69
N ASP A 44 17.16 -20.13 -7.93
CA ASP A 44 17.34 -21.49 -7.44
C ASP A 44 16.06 -22.28 -7.69
N ILE A 45 16.20 -23.46 -8.28
CA ILE A 45 15.09 -24.35 -8.61
C ILE A 45 15.44 -25.71 -8.05
N ASN A 46 14.67 -26.15 -7.07
CA ASN A 46 14.79 -27.49 -6.49
C ASN A 46 13.51 -28.30 -6.75
N GLU A 47 13.39 -29.47 -6.14
CA GLU A 47 12.25 -30.37 -6.34
C GLU A 47 10.91 -29.79 -5.84
N LYS A 48 10.94 -28.82 -4.92
CA LYS A 48 9.76 -28.27 -4.22
C LYS A 48 9.49 -26.81 -4.52
N THR A 49 10.52 -26.02 -4.83
CA THR A 49 10.39 -24.57 -4.99
C THR A 49 11.22 -24.00 -6.12
N LEU A 50 10.70 -22.92 -6.67
CA LEU A 50 11.44 -21.90 -7.40
C LEU A 50 11.63 -20.71 -6.47
N GLU A 51 12.89 -20.39 -6.16
CA GLU A 51 13.28 -19.16 -5.48
C GLU A 51 13.94 -18.21 -6.46
N LEU A 52 13.42 -16.99 -6.51
CA LEU A 52 13.89 -15.96 -7.43
C LEU A 52 14.10 -14.66 -6.66
N SER A 53 15.28 -14.07 -6.72
CA SER A 53 15.58 -12.75 -6.18
C SER A 53 16.01 -11.82 -7.29
N TYR A 54 15.58 -10.56 -7.22
CA TYR A 54 15.91 -9.55 -8.21
C TYR A 54 16.03 -8.16 -7.59
N GLU A 55 16.73 -7.29 -8.31
CA GLU A 55 16.85 -5.87 -8.01
C GLU A 55 16.07 -5.05 -9.03
N ILE A 56 15.28 -4.11 -8.54
CA ILE A 56 14.69 -3.02 -9.31
C ILE A 56 15.55 -1.79 -9.08
N ARG A 57 16.10 -1.22 -10.15
CA ARG A 57 16.94 -0.03 -10.09
C ARG A 57 16.26 1.12 -10.84
N ASN A 58 15.96 2.21 -10.14
CA ASN A 58 15.50 3.42 -10.79
C ASN A 58 16.71 4.22 -11.31
N THR A 59 17.15 3.93 -12.52
CA THR A 59 18.20 4.69 -13.23
C THR A 59 17.65 5.93 -13.93
N SER A 60 16.35 6.21 -13.80
CA SER A 60 15.73 7.35 -14.47
C SER A 60 16.08 8.67 -13.81
N GLY A 61 15.97 9.75 -14.58
CA GLY A 61 16.22 11.11 -14.09
C GLY A 61 15.18 11.63 -13.09
N GLN A 62 14.16 10.83 -12.75
CA GLN A 62 13.03 11.22 -11.92
C GLN A 62 12.58 10.06 -11.02
N ASP A 63 11.65 10.35 -10.11
CA ASP A 63 11.05 9.32 -9.27
C ASP A 63 10.09 8.45 -10.07
N ILE A 64 9.94 7.18 -9.65
CA ILE A 64 8.95 6.26 -10.21
C ILE A 64 8.11 5.65 -9.10
N TRP A 65 6.95 5.13 -9.47
CA TRP A 65 6.02 4.45 -8.59
C TRP A 65 5.87 3.02 -9.09
N ILE A 66 6.34 2.05 -8.31
CA ILE A 66 6.31 0.63 -8.69
C ILE A 66 5.12 -0.06 -8.04
N LEU A 67 4.41 -0.90 -8.79
CA LEU A 67 3.34 -1.70 -8.23
C LEU A 67 3.94 -2.81 -7.34
N THR A 68 3.64 -2.83 -6.04
CA THR A 68 4.21 -3.80 -5.08
C THR A 68 3.22 -4.82 -4.54
N ALA A 69 1.93 -4.51 -4.49
CA ALA A 69 0.94 -5.36 -3.81
C ALA A 69 -0.50 -5.02 -4.19
N GLY A 70 -1.44 -5.89 -3.81
CA GLY A 70 -2.81 -5.94 -4.34
C GLY A 70 -3.95 -5.84 -3.40
N GLY A 71 -4.93 -5.02 -3.74
CA GLY A 71 -6.12 -4.80 -2.94
C GLY A 71 -5.75 -4.38 -1.52
N ARG A 72 -6.66 -4.71 -0.60
CA ARG A 72 -6.37 -4.78 0.84
C ARG A 72 -5.67 -6.08 1.23
N THR A 73 -5.55 -7.00 0.28
CA THR A 73 -5.11 -8.38 0.48
C THR A 73 -3.60 -8.58 0.28
N GLY A 74 -2.86 -7.57 -0.18
CA GLY A 74 -1.41 -7.67 -0.37
C GLY A 74 -0.95 -8.43 -1.64
N SER A 75 -1.80 -9.20 -2.32
CA SER A 75 -1.40 -10.05 -3.46
C SER A 75 -1.96 -9.55 -4.82
N ILE A 76 -1.08 -9.26 -5.79
CA ILE A 76 -1.41 -9.15 -7.25
C ILE A 76 -0.37 -9.85 -8.14
N ALA A 77 0.66 -10.47 -7.55
CA ALA A 77 1.63 -11.14 -8.40
C ALA A 77 0.97 -12.44 -8.88
N PHE A 78 0.67 -12.50 -10.18
CA PHE A 78 0.11 -13.68 -10.81
C PHE A 78 1.21 -14.55 -11.40
N VAL A 79 0.96 -15.85 -11.43
CA VAL A 79 1.83 -16.83 -12.09
C VAL A 79 1.01 -17.65 -13.06
N TYR A 80 1.47 -17.69 -14.30
CA TYR A 80 0.83 -18.50 -15.33
C TYR A 80 1.80 -18.78 -16.49
N MET A 81 1.49 -19.82 -17.26
CA MET A 81 2.16 -20.06 -18.53
C MET A 81 1.68 -19.04 -19.58
N ASP A 82 2.62 -18.35 -20.22
CA ASP A 82 2.35 -17.41 -21.31
C ASP A 82 1.81 -18.14 -22.56
N GLU A 83 1.28 -17.39 -23.53
CA GLU A 83 0.69 -17.92 -24.77
C GLU A 83 1.68 -18.72 -25.66
N ASP A 84 2.97 -18.72 -25.33
CA ASP A 84 4.01 -19.45 -26.03
C ASP A 84 4.24 -20.87 -25.51
N ASP A 85 3.53 -21.28 -24.45
CA ASP A 85 3.68 -22.57 -23.74
C ASP A 85 5.11 -22.85 -23.26
N GLN A 86 5.93 -21.81 -23.10
CA GLN A 86 7.37 -21.91 -22.77
C GLN A 86 7.73 -20.99 -21.60
N THR A 87 7.04 -19.86 -21.45
CA THR A 87 7.37 -18.83 -20.48
C THR A 87 6.45 -18.90 -19.27
N LEU A 88 7.03 -19.14 -18.10
CA LEU A 88 6.34 -18.89 -16.84
C LEU A 88 6.38 -17.39 -16.53
N LEU A 89 5.24 -16.73 -16.60
CA LEU A 89 5.13 -15.30 -16.37
C LEU A 89 4.77 -15.01 -14.91
N ILE A 90 5.64 -14.27 -14.22
CA ILE A 90 5.40 -13.67 -12.90
C ILE A 90 5.02 -12.21 -13.14
N GLN A 91 3.73 -11.89 -13.07
CA GLN A 91 3.20 -10.60 -13.51
C GLN A 91 2.60 -9.79 -12.36
N SER A 92 3.03 -8.53 -12.22
CA SER A 92 2.46 -7.53 -11.31
C SER A 92 2.20 -6.24 -12.07
N ARG A 93 1.01 -6.06 -12.65
CA ARG A 93 0.61 -4.82 -13.34
C ARG A 93 -0.89 -4.57 -13.20
N LEU A 94 -1.34 -3.32 -13.26
CA LEU A 94 -2.79 -2.99 -13.23
C LEU A 94 -3.36 -2.75 -14.62
N ASP A 95 -2.55 -2.48 -15.64
CA ASP A 95 -2.97 -2.25 -17.02
C ASP A 95 -3.31 -3.56 -17.76
N LEU A 96 -4.19 -4.36 -17.15
CA LEU A 96 -4.73 -5.60 -17.72
C LEU A 96 -6.22 -5.44 -17.98
N PRO A 97 -6.74 -6.06 -19.06
CA PRO A 97 -8.16 -6.04 -19.29
C PRO A 97 -8.83 -6.96 -18.25
N MET A 98 -9.90 -6.49 -17.60
CA MET A 98 -10.71 -7.36 -16.77
C MET A 98 -11.50 -8.31 -17.67
N THR A 99 -11.19 -9.60 -17.60
CA THR A 99 -11.91 -10.64 -18.33
C THR A 99 -13.12 -11.17 -17.58
N HIS A 100 -13.19 -10.91 -16.28
CA HIS A 100 -14.28 -11.34 -15.41
C HIS A 100 -14.82 -10.16 -14.59
N THR A 101 -16.12 -10.19 -14.31
CA THR A 101 -16.75 -9.28 -13.36
C THR A 101 -16.26 -9.64 -11.96
N SER A 102 -15.21 -8.99 -11.47
CA SER A 102 -14.76 -9.18 -10.09
C SER A 102 -15.83 -8.63 -9.13
N VAL A 103 -16.10 -9.36 -8.04
CA VAL A 103 -17.09 -8.98 -7.02
C VAL A 103 -16.61 -7.82 -6.12
N GLY A 104 -15.49 -7.18 -6.47
CA GLY A 104 -14.95 -6.05 -5.72
C GLY A 104 -13.96 -5.20 -6.52
N ASN A 105 -13.68 -4.01 -6.01
CA ASN A 105 -12.63 -3.14 -6.52
C ASN A 105 -11.26 -3.76 -6.22
N ILE A 106 -10.56 -4.17 -7.27
CA ILE A 106 -9.13 -4.53 -7.17
C ILE A 106 -8.36 -3.21 -7.05
N TYR A 107 -7.40 -3.13 -6.13
CA TYR A 107 -6.49 -1.99 -6.03
C TYR A 107 -5.06 -2.45 -6.31
N GLY A 108 -4.23 -1.55 -6.80
CA GLY A 108 -2.79 -1.70 -6.78
C GLY A 108 -2.15 -0.72 -5.82
N ARG A 109 -1.31 -1.24 -4.93
CA ARG A 109 -0.44 -0.48 -4.06
C ARG A 109 0.84 -0.16 -4.82
N TYR A 110 1.00 1.10 -5.19
CA TYR A 110 2.24 1.60 -5.74
C TYR A 110 3.09 2.18 -4.63
N VAL A 111 4.39 1.93 -4.70
CA VAL A 111 5.40 2.47 -3.78
C VAL A 111 6.39 3.33 -4.54
N LEU A 112 6.74 4.47 -3.97
CA LEU A 112 7.72 5.39 -4.50
C LEU A 112 9.13 4.76 -4.47
N LEU A 113 9.78 4.68 -5.62
CA LEU A 113 11.20 4.38 -5.76
C LEU A 113 11.89 5.62 -6.34
N ARG A 114 12.65 6.33 -5.50
CA ARG A 114 13.27 7.59 -5.90
C ARG A 114 14.37 7.39 -6.92
N ARG A 115 14.73 8.46 -7.61
CA ARG A 115 15.90 8.48 -8.51
C ARG A 115 17.13 7.85 -7.84
N ASN A 116 17.81 6.98 -8.59
CA ASN A 116 19.00 6.24 -8.19
C ASN A 116 18.80 5.26 -7.02
N GLN A 117 17.57 5.04 -6.56
CA GLN A 117 17.32 4.02 -5.55
C GLN A 117 17.28 2.62 -6.15
N ILE A 118 17.68 1.66 -5.33
CA ILE A 118 17.61 0.23 -5.61
C ILE A 118 16.64 -0.36 -4.62
N ARG A 119 15.87 -1.33 -5.09
CA ARG A 119 15.00 -2.15 -4.27
C ARG A 119 15.23 -3.60 -4.60
N THR A 120 15.43 -4.42 -3.59
CA THR A 120 15.57 -5.87 -3.73
C THR A 120 14.26 -6.53 -3.33
N GLU A 121 13.80 -7.48 -4.14
CA GLU A 121 12.65 -8.31 -3.83
C GLU A 121 13.00 -9.78 -4.11
N SER A 122 12.34 -10.71 -3.43
CA SER A 122 12.36 -12.13 -3.77
C SER A 122 10.95 -12.72 -3.85
N VAL A 123 10.85 -13.87 -4.49
CA VAL A 123 9.61 -14.63 -4.68
C VAL A 123 9.96 -16.10 -4.48
N THR A 124 9.09 -16.79 -3.75
CA THR A 124 9.11 -18.24 -3.60
C THR A 124 7.83 -18.81 -4.22
N ILE A 125 7.94 -19.75 -5.16
CA ILE A 125 6.82 -20.43 -5.82
C ILE A 125 6.97 -21.93 -5.59
N ALA A 126 5.88 -22.61 -5.22
CA ALA A 126 5.87 -24.07 -5.11
C ALA A 126 5.97 -24.73 -6.49
N ILE A 127 6.57 -25.91 -6.54
CA ILE A 127 6.70 -26.77 -7.74
C ILE A 127 5.91 -28.08 -7.50
N PRO A 128 5.16 -28.58 -8.51
CA PRO A 128 4.93 -27.95 -9.81
C PRO A 128 4.17 -26.63 -9.64
N VAL A 129 4.40 -25.71 -10.56
CA VAL A 129 3.78 -24.39 -10.53
C VAL A 129 2.36 -24.52 -11.05
N TYR A 130 1.41 -24.04 -10.27
CA TYR A 130 0.00 -24.01 -10.64
C TYR A 130 -0.40 -22.64 -11.16
N GLN A 131 -1.42 -22.62 -12.01
CA GLN A 131 -1.96 -21.37 -12.51
C GLN A 131 -2.71 -20.62 -11.40
N GLU A 132 -2.19 -19.45 -11.02
CA GLU A 132 -2.83 -18.57 -10.05
C GLU A 132 -3.46 -17.38 -10.78
N TYR A 133 -4.67 -17.60 -11.31
CA TYR A 133 -5.31 -16.69 -12.26
C TYR A 133 -6.53 -15.97 -11.67
N LEU A 134 -6.44 -14.65 -11.51
CA LEU A 134 -7.59 -13.79 -11.17
C LEU A 134 -8.02 -12.89 -12.34
N LEU A 135 -7.12 -12.58 -13.29
CA LEU A 135 -7.32 -11.57 -14.34
C LEU A 135 -6.74 -12.02 -15.69
N GLY A 136 -7.58 -12.14 -16.73
CA GLY A 136 -7.22 -12.54 -18.11
C GLY A 136 -7.97 -13.79 -18.61
N GLY A 137 -7.77 -14.20 -19.86
CA GLY A 137 -8.33 -15.44 -20.39
C GLY A 137 -7.20 -16.40 -20.72
N GLY A 138 -6.88 -17.31 -19.80
CA GLY A 138 -5.97 -18.42 -20.11
C GLY A 138 -6.61 -19.32 -21.15
N GLY A 139 -5.84 -19.78 -22.13
CA GLY A 139 -6.27 -20.87 -23.01
C GLY A 139 -6.47 -22.13 -22.17
N LEU A 140 -7.52 -22.89 -22.47
CA LEU A 140 -7.76 -24.20 -21.84
C LEU A 140 -6.95 -25.28 -22.58
N GLY A 141 -5.99 -25.89 -21.91
CA GLY A 141 -5.73 -27.32 -22.05
C GLY A 141 -4.49 -27.75 -22.83
N ARG A 142 -3.35 -27.84 -22.15
CA ARG A 142 -2.21 -28.68 -22.57
C ARG A 142 -1.65 -29.62 -21.51
N GLY A 143 -2.19 -29.65 -20.29
CA GLY A 143 -1.80 -30.64 -19.27
C GLY A 143 -0.37 -30.41 -18.72
N ASN A 144 0.24 -31.46 -18.16
CA ASN A 144 1.54 -31.34 -17.47
C ASN A 144 2.66 -30.96 -18.43
N GLY A 145 3.35 -29.86 -18.15
CA GLY A 145 4.40 -29.29 -18.99
C GLY A 145 5.61 -28.83 -18.19
N HIS A 146 6.60 -28.26 -18.90
CA HIS A 146 7.70 -27.54 -18.26
C HIS A 146 7.85 -26.18 -18.91
N ALA A 147 7.94 -25.13 -18.10
CA ALA A 147 8.39 -23.83 -18.59
C ALA A 147 9.90 -23.88 -18.82
N THR A 148 10.34 -23.39 -19.99
CA THR A 148 11.76 -23.32 -20.38
C THR A 148 12.40 -21.98 -20.04
N ARG A 149 11.57 -21.00 -19.64
CA ARG A 149 12.00 -19.68 -19.22
C ARG A 149 11.02 -19.05 -18.23
N VAL A 150 11.51 -18.08 -17.47
CA VAL A 150 10.71 -17.24 -16.57
C VAL A 150 10.78 -15.79 -17.04
N ALA A 151 9.64 -15.11 -17.04
CA ALA A 151 9.56 -13.67 -17.25
C ALA A 151 8.98 -12.98 -16.02
N ILE A 152 9.64 -11.93 -15.55
CA ILE A 152 9.16 -11.06 -14.48
C ILE A 152 8.63 -9.78 -15.12
N GLU A 153 7.39 -9.41 -14.83
CA GLU A 153 6.79 -8.15 -15.27
C GLU A 153 6.31 -7.31 -14.09
N ILE A 154 6.78 -6.07 -14.00
CA ILE A 154 6.38 -5.12 -12.94
C ILE A 154 5.91 -3.82 -13.59
N GLY A 155 4.65 -3.46 -13.33
CA GLY A 155 4.04 -2.19 -13.68
C GLY A 155 4.65 -1.05 -12.87
N TYR A 156 4.93 0.07 -13.54
CA TYR A 156 5.42 1.29 -12.90
C TYR A 156 4.90 2.55 -13.59
N CYS A 157 4.74 3.62 -12.82
CA CYS A 157 4.43 4.95 -13.32
C CYS A 157 5.61 5.89 -13.08
N VAL A 158 5.77 6.89 -13.94
CA VAL A 158 6.90 7.82 -13.90
C VAL A 158 6.44 9.20 -13.41
N GLY A 159 7.19 9.82 -12.51
CA GLY A 159 6.94 11.17 -12.01
C GLY A 159 5.96 11.24 -10.83
N ASP A 160 5.19 12.33 -10.76
CA ASP A 160 4.24 12.62 -9.68
C ASP A 160 2.89 11.90 -9.91
N LEU A 161 2.85 10.61 -9.58
CA LEU A 161 1.64 9.79 -9.67
C LEU A 161 0.47 10.35 -8.82
N PRO A 162 0.65 10.74 -7.53
CA PRO A 162 -0.43 11.35 -6.75
C PRO A 162 -1.01 12.62 -7.40
N GLY A 163 -0.16 13.51 -7.92
CA GLY A 163 -0.61 14.70 -8.63
C GLY A 163 -1.28 14.40 -9.96
N MET A 164 -0.82 13.36 -10.69
CA MET A 164 -1.49 12.89 -11.91
C MET A 164 -2.91 12.41 -11.62
N ILE A 165 -3.10 11.56 -10.61
CA ILE A 165 -4.42 11.09 -10.19
C ILE A 165 -5.30 12.26 -9.74
N ARG A 166 -4.75 13.20 -8.97
CA ARG A 166 -5.49 14.40 -8.54
C ARG A 166 -6.03 15.21 -9.72
N ARG A 167 -5.17 15.51 -10.71
CA ARG A 167 -5.57 16.23 -11.93
C ARG A 167 -6.65 15.48 -12.71
N LEU A 168 -6.50 14.17 -12.83
CA LEU A 168 -7.47 13.30 -13.51
C LEU A 168 -8.85 13.34 -12.81
N LEU A 169 -8.87 13.34 -11.47
CA LEU A 169 -10.12 13.45 -10.72
C LEU A 169 -10.74 14.86 -10.81
N GLU A 170 -9.91 15.91 -10.78
CA GLU A 170 -10.36 17.30 -10.95
C GLU A 170 -10.98 17.55 -12.33
N GLN A 171 -10.35 17.03 -13.39
CA GLN A 171 -10.89 17.10 -14.75
C GLN A 171 -12.23 16.38 -14.86
N ALA A 172 -12.35 15.18 -14.28
CA ALA A 172 -13.61 14.45 -14.26
C ALA A 172 -14.73 15.20 -13.52
N GLU A 173 -14.41 15.93 -12.44
CA GLU A 173 -15.38 16.74 -11.70
C GLU A 173 -15.86 17.98 -12.49
N GLY A 174 -14.97 18.65 -13.23
CA GLY A 174 -15.26 19.93 -13.88
C GLY A 174 -16.28 19.89 -15.03
N MET A 175 -16.52 18.74 -15.65
CA MET A 175 -17.28 18.63 -16.91
C MET A 175 -18.81 18.46 -16.79
N GLY A 176 -19.41 18.80 -15.65
CA GLY A 176 -20.83 19.19 -15.59
C GLY A 176 -21.89 18.19 -16.13
N GLY A 177 -21.61 16.89 -16.15
CA GLY A 177 -22.60 15.82 -16.34
C GLY A 177 -23.23 15.63 -17.73
N ALA A 178 -23.23 16.62 -18.63
CA ALA A 178 -24.03 16.55 -19.86
C ALA A 178 -23.33 15.87 -21.05
N THR A 179 -22.00 15.92 -21.17
CA THR A 179 -21.27 15.40 -22.36
C THR A 179 -19.88 14.82 -22.05
N GLY A 180 -19.68 14.28 -20.86
CA GLY A 180 -18.37 13.69 -20.50
C GLY A 180 -18.00 12.52 -21.42
N SER A 181 -16.72 12.44 -21.80
CA SER A 181 -16.18 11.33 -22.60
C SER A 181 -16.40 9.97 -21.90
N ARG A 182 -16.33 8.87 -22.65
CA ARG A 182 -16.42 7.51 -22.09
C ARG A 182 -15.39 7.29 -20.98
N ASP A 183 -14.18 7.80 -21.17
CA ASP A 183 -13.06 7.65 -20.24
C ASP A 183 -13.34 8.32 -18.90
N GLU A 184 -13.97 9.49 -18.89
CA GLU A 184 -14.35 10.19 -17.66
C GLU A 184 -15.40 9.45 -16.84
N LYS A 185 -16.40 8.85 -17.51
CA LYS A 185 -17.42 8.04 -16.83
C LYS A 185 -16.77 6.84 -16.15
N LEU A 186 -15.80 6.22 -16.80
CA LEU A 186 -15.03 5.11 -16.26
C LEU A 186 -14.14 5.56 -15.09
N ILE A 187 -13.45 6.70 -15.21
CA ILE A 187 -12.69 7.29 -14.11
C ILE A 187 -13.57 7.53 -12.88
N LYS A 188 -14.76 8.12 -13.05
CA LYS A 188 -15.72 8.31 -11.96
C LYS A 188 -16.18 6.99 -11.37
N TYR A 189 -16.41 5.98 -12.21
CA TYR A 189 -16.82 4.65 -11.78
C TYR A 189 -15.74 3.97 -10.91
N TYR A 190 -14.48 3.97 -11.35
CA TYR A 190 -13.39 3.30 -10.64
C TYR A 190 -12.96 4.06 -9.37
N PHE A 191 -12.78 5.37 -9.46
CA PHE A 191 -12.26 6.17 -8.34
C PHE A 191 -13.35 6.69 -7.39
N LYS A 192 -14.61 6.76 -7.84
CA LYS A 192 -15.76 7.29 -7.08
C LYS A 192 -15.54 8.71 -6.53
N GLY A 193 -14.69 9.49 -7.21
CA GLY A 193 -14.36 10.88 -6.89
C GLY A 193 -13.22 11.07 -5.86
N PRO A 194 -12.71 12.31 -5.69
CA PRO A 194 -11.56 12.61 -4.83
C PRO A 194 -11.74 12.22 -3.37
N LEU A 195 -12.91 12.45 -2.78
CA LEU A 195 -13.18 12.13 -1.38
C LEU A 195 -13.13 10.62 -1.14
N HIS A 196 -13.73 9.83 -2.04
CA HIS A 196 -13.71 8.37 -1.92
C HIS A 196 -12.31 7.81 -2.16
N PHE A 197 -11.63 8.28 -3.21
CA PHE A 197 -10.23 7.91 -3.45
C PHE A 197 -9.33 8.23 -2.26
N ASN A 198 -9.52 9.41 -1.65
CA ASN A 198 -8.81 9.78 -0.43
C ASN A 198 -9.10 8.80 0.70
N LYS A 199 -10.37 8.48 0.95
CA LYS A 199 -10.80 7.52 1.98
C LYS A 199 -10.08 6.18 1.82
N GLU A 200 -10.07 5.62 0.61
CA GLU A 200 -9.44 4.31 0.38
C GLU A 200 -7.93 4.34 0.63
N ASN A 201 -7.28 5.49 0.47
CA ASN A 201 -5.86 5.68 0.76
C ASN A 201 -5.55 5.95 2.25
N GLU A 202 -6.55 6.17 3.12
CA GLU A 202 -6.33 6.43 4.55
C GLU A 202 -5.82 5.20 5.32
N ILE A 203 -5.97 3.99 4.75
CA ILE A 203 -5.41 2.75 5.28
C ILE A 203 -3.87 2.69 5.15
N LEU A 204 -3.28 3.50 4.27
CA LEU A 204 -1.85 3.53 4.06
C LEU A 204 -1.15 4.28 5.19
N ARG A 205 -0.06 3.69 5.70
CA ARG A 205 0.74 4.29 6.77
C ARG A 205 1.60 5.44 6.28
N GLN A 206 2.03 5.43 5.01
CA GLN A 206 2.89 6.46 4.45
C GLN A 206 2.45 6.91 3.06
N ARG A 207 1.44 7.78 3.02
CA ARG A 207 0.81 8.29 1.78
C ARG A 207 1.71 9.14 0.88
N ASP A 208 2.84 9.60 1.40
CA ASP A 208 3.85 10.33 0.62
C ASP A 208 4.71 9.39 -0.22
N GLU A 209 4.79 8.11 0.15
CA GLU A 209 5.62 7.10 -0.51
C GLU A 209 4.79 5.90 -0.99
N GLU A 210 3.48 5.95 -0.81
CA GLU A 210 2.54 4.89 -1.13
C GLU A 210 1.22 5.44 -1.65
N ILE A 211 0.60 4.75 -2.61
CA ILE A 211 -0.73 5.09 -3.12
C ILE A 211 -1.48 3.82 -3.56
N LEU A 212 -2.76 3.73 -3.20
CA LEU A 212 -3.69 2.72 -3.66
C LEU A 212 -4.45 3.27 -4.86
N ILE A 213 -4.36 2.59 -5.98
CA ILE A 213 -5.03 2.95 -7.24
C ILE A 213 -5.99 1.82 -7.61
N PRO A 214 -7.28 2.09 -7.83
CA PRO A 214 -8.20 1.05 -8.30
C PRO A 214 -7.76 0.56 -9.69
N HIS A 215 -7.95 -0.73 -9.97
CA HIS A 215 -7.86 -1.25 -11.32
C HIS A 215 -8.84 -0.49 -12.22
N THR A 216 -8.37 -0.09 -13.39
CA THR A 216 -9.12 0.82 -14.27
C THR A 216 -9.41 0.21 -15.63
N ASP A 217 -9.26 -1.10 -15.82
CA ASP A 217 -9.47 -1.76 -17.12
C ASP A 217 -8.74 -1.04 -18.27
N ARG A 218 -7.46 -0.70 -18.03
CA ARG A 218 -6.58 0.03 -18.96
C ARG A 218 -6.93 1.50 -19.24
N ASN A 219 -7.85 2.09 -18.49
CA ASN A 219 -8.20 3.49 -18.66
C ASN A 219 -7.19 4.45 -18.02
N LEU A 220 -6.43 3.99 -17.02
CA LEU A 220 -5.32 4.76 -16.46
C LEU A 220 -4.10 4.71 -17.38
N GLN A 221 -3.88 5.80 -18.12
CA GLN A 221 -2.71 5.94 -18.98
C GLN A 221 -1.44 6.17 -18.15
N GLY A 222 -0.29 5.75 -18.69
CA GLY A 222 1.03 6.09 -18.17
C GLY A 222 1.73 4.98 -17.36
N GLU A 223 1.04 3.87 -17.05
CA GLU A 223 1.72 2.67 -16.59
C GLU A 223 2.63 2.12 -17.70
N LYS A 224 3.87 1.85 -17.34
CA LYS A 224 4.87 1.16 -18.15
C LYS A 224 5.20 -0.17 -17.50
N VAL A 225 5.83 -1.07 -18.23
CA VAL A 225 6.22 -2.39 -17.70
C VAL A 225 7.73 -2.54 -17.75
N MET A 226 8.34 -2.88 -16.62
CA MET A 226 9.69 -3.42 -16.59
C MET A 226 9.59 -4.93 -16.80
N ARG A 227 10.41 -5.48 -17.69
CA ARG A 227 10.42 -6.92 -18.00
C ARG A 227 11.83 -7.48 -17.93
N LYS A 228 11.99 -8.66 -17.33
CA LYS A 228 13.22 -9.44 -17.37
C LYS A 228 12.91 -10.90 -17.66
N ILE A 229 13.60 -11.48 -18.64
CA ILE A 229 13.47 -12.90 -19.02
C ILE A 229 14.75 -13.64 -18.59
N VAL A 230 14.57 -14.84 -18.04
CA VAL A 230 15.64 -15.81 -17.75
C VAL A 230 15.31 -17.11 -18.49
N GLU A 231 16.21 -17.54 -19.37
CA GLU A 231 16.03 -18.70 -20.24
C GLU A 231 16.84 -19.91 -19.79
N GLY A 232 16.66 -21.06 -20.46
CA GLY A 232 17.41 -22.28 -20.19
C GLY A 232 16.96 -23.00 -18.91
N LEU A 233 15.71 -22.81 -18.52
CA LEU A 233 15.12 -23.37 -17.31
C LEU A 233 14.34 -24.66 -17.63
N ARG A 234 13.97 -25.38 -16.59
CA ARG A 234 13.05 -26.51 -16.68
C ARG A 234 12.19 -26.55 -15.43
N ILE A 235 11.08 -25.82 -15.46
CA ILE A 235 10.20 -25.62 -14.30
C ILE A 235 8.94 -26.44 -14.51
N PRO A 236 8.66 -27.46 -13.68
CA PRO A 236 7.42 -28.22 -13.77
C PRO A 236 6.21 -27.29 -13.59
N TYR A 237 5.24 -27.41 -14.50
CA TYR A 237 4.03 -26.60 -14.54
C TYR A 237 2.82 -27.50 -14.73
N GLU A 238 1.77 -27.25 -13.95
CA GLU A 238 0.50 -27.93 -14.04
C GLU A 238 -0.60 -26.87 -14.23
N GLU A 239 -1.33 -26.99 -15.33
CA GLU A 239 -2.44 -26.09 -15.67
C GLU A 239 -3.69 -26.34 -14.83
N GLU A 240 -3.65 -27.31 -13.91
CA GLU A 240 -4.75 -27.59 -13.02
C GLU A 240 -5.00 -26.38 -12.13
N PHE A 241 -6.18 -25.77 -12.29
CA PHE A 241 -6.65 -24.76 -11.38
C PHE A 241 -6.98 -25.46 -10.07
N ILE A 242 -6.00 -25.52 -9.16
CA ILE A 242 -6.27 -26.15 -7.89
C ILE A 242 -7.16 -25.19 -7.10
N LEU A 243 -8.46 -25.50 -7.06
CA LEU A 243 -9.35 -25.07 -5.99
C LEU A 243 -8.99 -25.78 -4.67
N GLU A 244 -7.70 -26.08 -4.44
CA GLU A 244 -7.24 -26.77 -3.25
C GLU A 244 -7.84 -26.01 -2.07
N ILE A 245 -8.44 -26.76 -1.17
CA ILE A 245 -8.97 -26.25 0.08
C ILE A 245 -7.74 -25.71 0.82
N ILE A 246 -7.38 -24.44 0.54
CA ILE A 246 -6.36 -23.75 1.32
C ILE A 246 -6.91 -23.84 2.74
N PRO A 247 -6.15 -24.42 3.69
CA PRO A 247 -6.68 -24.66 5.02
C PRO A 247 -7.35 -23.39 5.53
N ASP A 248 -8.61 -23.53 5.96
CA ASP A 248 -9.40 -22.39 6.42
C ASP A 248 -8.73 -21.67 7.60
N SER A 249 -7.80 -22.34 8.28
CA SER A 249 -6.96 -21.76 9.33
C SER A 249 -5.59 -22.43 9.42
N ILE A 250 -4.63 -21.72 10.03
CA ILE A 250 -3.25 -22.15 10.24
C ILE A 250 -3.12 -23.15 11.41
N ASP A 251 -4.12 -23.17 12.30
CA ASP A 251 -4.13 -23.87 13.60
C ASP A 251 -2.75 -23.95 14.29
N ILE A 252 -2.21 -22.80 14.70
CA ILE A 252 -0.98 -22.80 15.51
C ILE A 252 -1.33 -23.36 16.89
N PRO A 253 -0.68 -24.44 17.35
CA PRO A 253 -0.91 -24.97 18.68
C PRO A 253 -0.46 -23.96 19.74
N PRO A 254 -1.05 -23.99 20.95
CA PRO A 254 -0.54 -23.21 22.08
C PRO A 254 0.96 -23.46 22.28
N CYS A 255 1.73 -22.39 22.51
CA CYS A 255 3.17 -22.44 22.69
C CYS A 255 3.59 -21.60 23.91
N LYS A 256 4.75 -21.92 24.49
CA LYS A 256 5.30 -21.21 25.66
C LYS A 256 6.20 -20.04 25.27
N SER A 257 6.88 -20.11 24.14
CA SER A 257 7.69 -19.00 23.65
C SER A 257 7.59 -18.82 22.15
N VAL A 258 7.83 -17.60 21.69
CA VAL A 258 7.88 -17.23 20.28
C VAL A 258 9.17 -16.48 20.01
N GLU A 259 9.97 -17.00 19.08
CA GLU A 259 11.16 -16.33 18.57
C GLU A 259 10.81 -15.62 17.25
N ILE A 260 11.20 -14.36 17.12
CA ILE A 260 11.02 -13.56 15.90
C ILE A 260 12.37 -13.07 15.44
N GLN A 261 12.79 -13.44 14.23
CA GLN A 261 14.01 -12.96 13.59
C GLN A 261 13.67 -12.03 12.42
N TYR A 262 14.06 -10.76 12.52
CA TYR A 262 13.82 -9.75 11.50
C TYR A 262 14.94 -9.73 10.46
N LYS A 263 14.56 -9.62 9.19
CA LYS A 263 15.47 -9.53 8.05
C LYS A 263 15.13 -8.32 7.17
N PRO A 264 16.08 -7.38 6.95
CA PRO A 264 17.45 -7.37 7.48
C PRO A 264 17.57 -6.89 8.95
N SER A 265 16.60 -6.12 9.44
CA SER A 265 16.54 -5.63 10.82
C SER A 265 15.10 -5.33 11.23
N MET A 266 14.86 -5.11 12.53
CA MET A 266 13.56 -4.66 13.03
C MET A 266 13.19 -3.27 12.47
N LEU A 267 14.14 -2.33 12.36
CA LEU A 267 13.91 -1.02 11.73
C LEU A 267 13.43 -1.16 10.28
N ASP A 268 14.14 -1.97 9.49
CA ASP A 268 13.84 -2.16 8.07
C ASP A 268 12.51 -2.88 7.87
N TYR A 269 12.18 -3.85 8.72
CA TYR A 269 10.91 -4.56 8.63
C TYR A 269 9.71 -3.67 8.98
N LEU A 270 9.77 -2.94 10.11
CA LEU A 270 8.64 -2.21 10.67
C LEU A 270 8.48 -0.78 10.14
N TYR A 271 9.58 -0.12 9.76
CA TYR A 271 9.64 1.31 9.41
C TYR A 271 10.42 1.53 8.11
N ARG A 272 9.89 0.99 7.01
CA ARG A 272 10.54 0.94 5.69
C ARG A 272 10.73 2.30 5.04
N TYR A 273 9.78 3.20 5.28
CA TYR A 273 9.67 4.42 4.51
C TYR A 273 10.47 5.57 5.13
N LYS A 274 10.99 6.46 4.29
CA LYS A 274 11.82 7.58 4.74
C LYS A 274 11.05 8.48 5.70
N GLY A 275 9.79 8.77 5.41
CA GLY A 275 8.96 9.63 6.27
C GLY A 275 8.53 8.98 7.58
N GLN A 276 8.62 7.65 7.71
CA GLN A 276 8.51 6.98 9.01
C GLN A 276 9.83 7.11 9.77
N ARG A 277 10.96 6.80 9.12
CA ARG A 277 12.29 6.90 9.75
C ARG A 277 12.64 8.32 10.21
N SER A 278 12.12 9.36 9.54
CA SER A 278 12.33 10.75 9.96
C SER A 278 11.61 11.12 11.27
N LEU A 279 10.68 10.29 11.74
CA LEU A 279 10.02 10.47 13.03
C LEU A 279 10.82 9.85 14.18
N LEU A 280 11.89 9.12 13.87
CA LEU A 280 12.83 8.52 14.81
C LEU A 280 14.11 9.37 14.87
N ASN A 281 14.70 9.50 16.06
CA ASN A 281 16.03 10.10 16.21
C ASN A 281 17.11 9.07 15.82
N ASP A 282 18.38 9.46 15.89
CA ASP A 282 19.49 8.57 15.50
C ASP A 282 19.62 7.38 16.45
N GLU A 283 19.44 7.58 17.75
CA GLU A 283 19.53 6.53 18.79
C GLU A 283 18.41 5.49 18.65
N GLU A 284 17.16 5.93 18.46
CA GLU A 284 15.99 5.09 18.21
C GLU A 284 16.21 4.24 16.95
N ARG A 285 16.73 4.84 15.86
CA ARG A 285 17.05 4.10 14.63
C ARG A 285 18.15 3.09 14.85
N GLN A 286 19.24 3.47 15.52
CA GLN A 286 20.36 2.56 15.79
C GLN A 286 19.93 1.39 16.68
N SER A 287 19.11 1.66 17.70
CA SER A 287 18.53 0.64 18.58
C SER A 287 17.72 -0.38 17.76
N LEU A 288 16.72 0.08 17.00
CA LEU A 288 15.88 -0.79 16.16
C LEU A 288 16.65 -1.50 15.04
N GLN A 289 17.72 -0.88 14.52
CA GLN A 289 18.58 -1.52 13.51
C GLN A 289 19.41 -2.66 14.11
N SER A 290 19.84 -2.53 15.37
CA SER A 290 20.68 -3.52 16.04
C SER A 290 19.90 -4.77 16.47
N VAL A 291 18.59 -4.65 16.71
CA VAL A 291 17.72 -5.78 17.07
C VAL A 291 17.43 -6.64 15.84
N LYS A 292 18.04 -7.83 15.81
CA LYS A 292 17.83 -8.85 14.76
C LYS A 292 16.85 -9.94 15.17
N ALA A 293 16.80 -10.28 16.44
CA ALA A 293 15.92 -11.30 16.97
C ALA A 293 15.38 -10.90 18.34
N ILE A 294 14.19 -11.39 18.66
CA ILE A 294 13.59 -11.29 19.99
C ILE A 294 12.97 -12.63 20.36
N VAL A 295 12.91 -12.90 21.66
CA VAL A 295 12.19 -14.04 22.23
C VAL A 295 11.11 -13.48 23.15
N VAL A 296 9.90 -14.00 23.00
CA VAL A 296 8.73 -13.57 23.76
C VAL A 296 8.21 -14.76 24.53
N GLU A 297 8.06 -14.58 25.84
CA GLU A 297 7.58 -15.61 26.78
C GLU A 297 6.31 -15.16 27.52
N ASP A 298 5.83 -13.94 27.23
CA ASP A 298 4.58 -13.41 27.78
C ASP A 298 3.38 -14.21 27.22
N GLN A 299 2.76 -15.02 28.07
CA GLN A 299 1.72 -15.96 27.65
C GLN A 299 0.46 -15.25 27.14
N GLU A 300 0.14 -14.05 27.64
CA GLU A 300 -1.03 -13.30 27.19
C GLU A 300 -0.81 -12.73 25.79
N ALA A 301 0.36 -12.15 25.54
CA ALA A 301 0.77 -11.66 24.24
C ALA A 301 0.84 -12.79 23.21
N ILE A 302 1.42 -13.94 23.57
CA ILE A 302 1.48 -15.13 22.71
C ILE A 302 0.06 -15.62 22.38
N LYS A 303 -0.82 -15.75 23.37
CA LYS A 303 -2.22 -16.17 23.16
C LYS A 303 -2.97 -15.19 22.25
N SER A 304 -2.81 -13.88 22.47
CA SER A 304 -3.40 -12.83 21.64
C SER A 304 -2.87 -12.86 20.21
N PHE A 305 -1.57 -13.12 20.03
CA PHE A 305 -0.92 -13.29 18.74
C PHE A 305 -1.45 -14.51 17.99
N ILE A 306 -1.45 -15.70 18.61
CA ILE A 306 -1.98 -16.93 18.01
C ILE A 306 -3.45 -16.74 17.61
N GLY A 307 -4.26 -16.16 18.50
CA GLY A 307 -5.67 -15.86 18.22
C GLY A 307 -5.88 -14.87 17.07
N ALA A 308 -4.92 -13.96 16.81
CA ALA A 308 -4.95 -13.08 15.64
C ALA A 308 -4.52 -13.82 14.37
N ILE A 309 -3.47 -14.64 14.45
CA ILE A 309 -2.94 -15.41 13.33
C ILE A 309 -3.97 -16.42 12.83
N ASN A 310 -4.70 -17.08 13.73
CA ASN A 310 -5.74 -18.05 13.35
C ASN A 310 -6.97 -17.40 12.68
N LYS A 311 -7.07 -16.06 12.64
CA LYS A 311 -8.12 -15.32 11.90
C LYS A 311 -7.69 -14.89 10.49
N GLY A 312 -6.49 -15.30 10.06
CA GLY A 312 -5.98 -14.97 8.73
C GLY A 312 -6.85 -15.61 7.65
N TYR A 313 -7.01 -14.90 6.53
CA TYR A 313 -7.71 -15.45 5.37
C TYR A 313 -6.69 -16.03 4.42
N SER A 314 -6.95 -17.25 3.95
CA SER A 314 -6.17 -17.84 2.86
C SER A 314 -6.18 -16.92 1.63
N THR A 315 -5.07 -16.91 0.91
CA THR A 315 -4.96 -16.11 -0.31
C THR A 315 -4.18 -16.80 -1.41
N TRP A 316 -4.52 -16.39 -2.63
CA TRP A 316 -3.84 -16.78 -3.85
C TRP A 316 -2.84 -15.70 -4.25
N GLY A 317 -2.00 -16.01 -5.23
CA GLY A 317 -0.98 -15.11 -5.76
C GLY A 317 0.32 -15.19 -4.97
N ILE A 318 1.40 -14.72 -5.59
CA ILE A 318 2.73 -14.75 -4.98
C ILE A 318 2.92 -13.59 -4.01
N VAL A 319 3.61 -13.88 -2.92
CA VAL A 319 4.13 -12.87 -2.00
C VAL A 319 5.50 -12.42 -2.45
N ARG A 320 5.67 -11.12 -2.66
CA ARG A 320 6.99 -10.52 -2.88
C ARG A 320 7.62 -10.20 -1.55
N GLU A 321 8.79 -10.78 -1.33
CA GLU A 321 9.54 -10.69 -0.10
C GLU A 321 10.50 -9.50 -0.20
N VAL A 322 10.23 -8.44 0.56
CA VAL A 322 11.08 -7.23 0.60
C VAL A 322 11.82 -7.18 1.93
N CYS A 323 11.06 -7.34 3.01
CA CYS A 323 11.55 -7.57 4.35
C CYS A 323 10.72 -8.70 4.96
N ALA A 324 11.36 -9.52 5.77
CA ALA A 324 10.74 -10.70 6.35
C ALA A 324 10.96 -10.75 7.86
N ALA A 325 9.99 -11.30 8.58
CA ALA A 325 10.15 -11.75 9.95
C ALA A 325 9.97 -13.27 9.96
N GLN A 326 11.00 -14.00 10.34
CA GLN A 326 10.92 -15.44 10.58
C GLN A 326 10.38 -15.65 11.99
N VAL A 327 9.27 -16.36 12.11
CA VAL A 327 8.64 -16.68 13.39
C VAL A 327 8.82 -18.17 13.67
N VAL A 328 9.14 -18.49 14.91
CA VAL A 328 9.23 -19.87 15.41
C VAL A 328 8.54 -19.96 16.76
N CYS A 329 7.60 -20.89 16.90
CA CYS A 329 6.87 -21.14 18.14
C CYS A 329 7.46 -22.38 18.84
N TYR A 330 7.67 -22.30 20.15
CA TYR A 330 8.24 -23.40 20.94
C TYR A 330 7.38 -23.74 22.17
N ASP A 331 7.42 -25.02 22.56
CA ASP A 331 7.04 -25.49 23.88
C ASP A 331 8.29 -26.08 24.53
N ASP A 332 8.86 -25.34 25.48
CA ASP A 332 10.21 -25.53 25.99
C ASP A 332 11.22 -25.56 24.82
N ASP A 333 11.98 -26.65 24.65
CA ASP A 333 12.95 -26.80 23.56
C ASP A 333 12.33 -27.36 22.26
N LYS A 334 11.04 -27.72 22.28
CA LYS A 334 10.37 -28.35 21.15
C LYS A 334 9.78 -27.30 20.21
N ARG A 335 10.30 -27.24 18.99
CA ARG A 335 9.72 -26.43 17.89
C ARG A 335 8.35 -26.96 17.49
N LEU A 336 7.32 -26.13 17.64
CA LEU A 336 5.92 -26.45 17.32
C LEU A 336 5.51 -25.98 15.93
N ALA A 337 5.89 -24.76 15.56
CA ALA A 337 5.50 -24.15 14.28
C ALA A 337 6.58 -23.19 13.79
N SER A 338 6.60 -22.93 12.48
CA SER A 338 7.50 -21.94 11.90
C SER A 338 7.00 -21.42 10.57
N PHE A 339 7.05 -20.09 10.40
CA PHE A 339 6.51 -19.41 9.24
C PHE A 339 7.19 -18.06 9.03
N ARG A 340 7.02 -17.50 7.84
CA ARG A 340 7.56 -16.19 7.48
C ARG A 340 6.43 -15.18 7.38
N MET A 341 6.65 -13.99 7.89
CA MET A 341 5.75 -12.85 7.73
C MET A 341 6.42 -11.78 6.87
N PHE A 342 5.64 -11.23 5.94
CA PHE A 342 6.04 -10.24 4.96
C PHE A 342 5.08 -9.06 5.02
N ASP A 343 5.63 -7.87 4.75
CA ASP A 343 4.85 -6.63 4.62
C ASP A 343 3.90 -6.32 5.77
N ASP A 344 4.15 -6.92 6.94
CA ASP A 344 3.34 -6.78 8.15
C ASP A 344 1.90 -7.30 8.03
N VAL A 345 1.53 -7.91 6.89
CA VAL A 345 0.15 -8.34 6.60
C VAL A 345 0.07 -9.71 5.95
N THR A 346 1.15 -10.25 5.41
CA THR A 346 1.13 -11.52 4.70
C THR A 346 1.97 -12.54 5.44
N LEU A 347 1.43 -13.75 5.60
CA LEU A 347 2.07 -14.86 6.27
C LEU A 347 2.18 -16.02 5.30
N VAL A 348 3.34 -16.67 5.29
CA VAL A 348 3.63 -17.84 4.47
C VAL A 348 4.08 -18.99 5.38
N ILE A 349 3.30 -20.07 5.35
CA ILE A 349 3.59 -21.37 5.97
C ILE A 349 3.91 -22.35 4.87
N ASN A 350 5.10 -22.95 4.97
CA ASN A 350 5.62 -23.86 3.96
C ASN A 350 5.61 -23.20 2.56
N GLU A 351 5.56 -23.98 1.48
CA GLU A 351 5.63 -23.46 0.11
C GLU A 351 4.26 -22.97 -0.43
N ARG A 352 3.15 -23.44 0.15
CA ARG A 352 1.78 -23.23 -0.38
C ARG A 352 0.84 -22.44 0.53
N GLY A 353 0.99 -22.51 1.86
CA GLY A 353 0.06 -21.87 2.78
C GLY A 353 0.29 -20.37 2.85
N ARG A 354 -0.61 -19.56 2.29
CA ARG A 354 -0.50 -18.09 2.31
C ARG A 354 -1.73 -17.49 2.95
N PHE A 355 -1.50 -16.59 3.91
CA PHE A 355 -2.56 -15.98 4.71
C PHE A 355 -2.38 -14.47 4.80
N ILE A 356 -3.47 -13.73 4.90
CA ILE A 356 -3.46 -12.26 4.99
C ILE A 356 -4.20 -11.75 6.21
N TYR A 357 -3.69 -10.66 6.77
CA TYR A 357 -4.21 -9.91 7.89
C TYR A 357 -4.45 -8.45 7.48
N PRO A 358 -5.65 -8.11 6.97
CA PRO A 358 -5.93 -6.76 6.46
C PRO A 358 -5.95 -5.69 7.56
N TYR A 359 -6.03 -6.08 8.84
CA TYR A 359 -6.16 -5.18 9.99
C TYR A 359 -4.85 -4.94 10.73
N GLY A 360 -3.73 -5.03 10.00
CA GLY A 360 -2.40 -4.81 10.55
C GLY A 360 -1.77 -6.06 11.16
N SER A 361 -0.57 -5.87 11.67
CA SER A 361 0.33 -6.97 11.99
C SER A 361 0.11 -7.61 13.34
N PRO A 362 -0.12 -8.92 13.37
CA PRO A 362 -0.06 -9.68 14.60
C PRO A 362 1.29 -9.53 15.33
N LEU A 363 2.42 -9.36 14.62
CA LEU A 363 3.74 -9.30 15.24
C LEU A 363 3.93 -8.11 16.16
N ARG A 364 3.27 -6.98 15.88
CA ARG A 364 3.40 -5.79 16.72
C ARG A 364 2.92 -6.05 18.16
N ARG A 365 2.04 -7.04 18.37
CA ARG A 365 1.55 -7.46 19.70
C ARG A 365 2.60 -8.19 20.52
N LEU A 366 3.59 -8.80 19.86
CA LEU A 366 4.70 -9.50 20.50
C LEU A 366 5.88 -8.58 20.82
N THR A 367 5.78 -7.30 20.45
CA THR A 367 6.87 -6.33 20.59
C THR A 367 6.42 -5.09 21.34
N PRO A 368 6.08 -5.17 22.64
CA PRO A 368 5.62 -4.01 23.39
C PRO A 368 6.65 -2.86 23.38
N GLN A 369 7.94 -3.16 23.28
CA GLN A 369 9.00 -2.15 23.22
C GLN A 369 8.96 -1.23 21.98
N ILE A 370 8.23 -1.60 20.92
CA ILE A 370 8.04 -0.71 19.76
C ILE A 370 6.73 0.07 19.81
N GLU A 371 5.85 -0.22 20.77
CA GLU A 371 4.52 0.40 20.87
C GLU A 371 4.61 1.94 20.87
N PRO A 372 5.52 2.58 21.62
CA PRO A 372 5.57 4.04 21.61
C PRO A 372 5.93 4.63 20.23
N PHE A 373 6.78 3.93 19.46
CA PHE A 373 7.09 4.31 18.09
C PHE A 373 5.91 4.07 17.14
N GLU A 374 5.17 2.97 17.31
CA GLU A 374 4.00 2.67 16.50
C GLU A 374 2.88 3.70 16.71
N LEU A 375 2.58 4.06 17.96
CA LEU A 375 1.59 5.08 18.27
C LEU A 375 2.00 6.44 17.68
N ARG A 376 3.29 6.78 17.74
CA ARG A 376 3.84 7.96 17.06
C ARG A 376 3.63 7.91 15.54
N MET A 377 3.89 6.78 14.88
CA MET A 377 3.67 6.62 13.43
C MET A 377 2.19 6.76 13.06
N GLN A 378 1.30 6.18 13.86
CA GLN A 378 -0.15 6.28 13.66
C GLN A 378 -0.63 7.72 13.85
N CYS A 379 -0.11 8.45 14.85
CA CYS A 379 -0.40 9.87 15.02
C CYS A 379 0.00 10.70 13.78
N ALA A 380 1.20 10.42 13.24
CA ALA A 380 1.64 11.08 12.02
C ALA A 380 0.79 10.71 10.80
N ALA A 381 0.37 9.45 10.67
CA ALA A 381 -0.54 9.02 9.61
C ALA A 381 -1.92 9.71 9.72
N ASN A 382 -2.44 9.86 10.94
CA ASN A 382 -3.67 10.62 11.23
C ASN A 382 -3.55 12.07 10.76
N LEU A 383 -2.47 12.77 11.11
CA LEU A 383 -2.21 14.13 10.64
C LEU A 383 -2.11 14.23 9.11
N ARG A 384 -1.47 13.29 8.43
CA ARG A 384 -1.45 13.24 6.95
C ARG A 384 -2.86 13.04 6.38
N ASN A 385 -3.66 12.16 6.98
CA ASN A 385 -5.05 11.98 6.58
C ASN A 385 -5.87 13.27 6.76
N LEU A 386 -5.69 13.98 7.88
CA LEU A 386 -6.30 15.28 8.10
C LEU A 386 -5.85 16.32 7.06
N TRP A 387 -4.58 16.36 6.68
CA TRP A 387 -4.07 17.25 5.62
C TRP A 387 -4.84 17.06 4.31
N HIS A 388 -5.01 15.81 3.87
CA HIS A 388 -5.74 15.53 2.65
C HIS A 388 -7.22 15.88 2.77
N ARG A 389 -7.86 15.58 3.92
CA ARG A 389 -9.27 15.91 4.16
C ARG A 389 -9.51 17.42 4.14
N LEU A 390 -8.67 18.20 4.82
CA LEU A 390 -8.76 19.67 4.86
C LEU A 390 -8.73 20.28 3.45
N ARG A 391 -7.88 19.77 2.56
CA ARG A 391 -7.79 20.23 1.16
C ARG A 391 -8.99 19.83 0.31
N LEU A 392 -9.76 18.82 0.73
CA LEU A 392 -10.96 18.35 0.04
C LEU A 392 -12.27 18.92 0.63
N CYS A 393 -12.24 19.47 1.84
CA CYS A 393 -13.41 20.03 2.53
C CYS A 393 -14.21 21.02 1.67
N GLN A 394 -13.52 21.89 0.93
CA GLN A 394 -14.20 22.87 0.08
C GLN A 394 -14.97 22.24 -1.06
N LYS A 395 -14.46 21.15 -1.65
CA LYS A 395 -15.14 20.46 -2.76
C LYS A 395 -16.50 19.94 -2.31
N ALA A 396 -16.60 19.44 -1.08
CA ALA A 396 -17.87 18.99 -0.51
C ALA A 396 -18.87 20.15 -0.29
N GLN A 397 -18.37 21.35 0.04
CA GLN A 397 -19.21 22.52 0.30
C GLN A 397 -19.79 23.14 -0.98
N LYS A 398 -19.09 23.02 -2.13
CA LYS A 398 -19.56 23.56 -3.43
C LYS A 398 -20.86 22.91 -3.95
N ASN A 399 -21.23 21.74 -3.44
CA ASN A 399 -22.52 21.11 -3.76
C ASN A 399 -23.71 21.81 -3.09
N ARG A 400 -23.48 22.84 -2.26
CA ARG A 400 -24.55 23.75 -1.85
C ARG A 400 -24.83 24.74 -2.98
N PRO A 401 -26.10 25.01 -3.31
CA PRO A 401 -26.47 26.00 -4.31
C PRO A 401 -26.02 27.39 -3.81
N VAL A 402 -24.83 27.83 -4.21
CA VAL A 402 -24.32 29.17 -3.92
C VAL A 402 -24.39 30.00 -5.19
N SER A 403 -25.12 31.10 -5.05
CA SER A 403 -25.33 32.17 -5.99
C SER A 403 -24.01 32.85 -6.37
N ALA A 404 -23.83 33.07 -7.67
CA ALA A 404 -22.78 33.85 -8.34
C ALA A 404 -21.50 33.09 -8.80
N PRO A 405 -21.18 33.15 -10.11
CA PRO A 405 -19.98 32.55 -10.70
C PRO A 405 -18.74 33.41 -10.42
N GLY A 406 -18.12 33.24 -9.26
CA GLY A 406 -16.80 33.80 -8.93
C GLY A 406 -15.70 32.73 -8.93
N LYS A 407 -14.45 33.13 -9.22
CA LYS A 407 -13.27 32.26 -9.06
C LYS A 407 -13.29 31.64 -7.67
N THR A 408 -13.39 30.31 -7.58
CA THR A 408 -13.38 29.63 -6.28
C THR A 408 -11.94 29.55 -5.79
N GLU A 409 -11.58 30.48 -4.90
CA GLU A 409 -10.30 30.45 -4.21
C GLU A 409 -10.22 29.20 -3.32
N THR A 410 -9.09 28.48 -3.40
CA THR A 410 -8.89 27.29 -2.57
C THR A 410 -8.42 27.74 -1.19
N LEU A 411 -9.21 27.48 -0.16
CA LEU A 411 -9.04 27.95 1.22
C LEU A 411 -9.23 26.78 2.18
N TYR A 412 -8.45 26.76 3.25
CA TYR A 412 -8.77 25.91 4.39
C TYR A 412 -10.09 26.36 5.03
N PRO A 413 -10.83 25.45 5.71
CA PRO A 413 -11.93 25.88 6.56
C PRO A 413 -11.46 26.87 7.64
N ALA A 414 -12.39 27.64 8.19
CA ALA A 414 -12.10 28.53 9.29
C ALA A 414 -11.60 27.72 10.51
N ALA A 415 -10.61 28.26 11.23
CA ALA A 415 -9.96 27.53 12.32
C ALA A 415 -10.87 27.23 13.52
N ASP A 416 -12.04 27.88 13.67
CA ASP A 416 -13.07 27.55 14.68
C ASP A 416 -14.08 26.50 14.23
N ASP A 417 -14.04 26.04 12.98
CA ASP A 417 -15.03 25.13 12.39
C ASP A 417 -14.35 24.03 11.56
N TRP A 418 -13.03 23.85 11.70
CA TRP A 418 -12.27 22.97 10.80
C TRP A 418 -12.60 21.48 10.98
N CYS A 419 -12.83 21.01 12.21
CA CYS A 419 -13.26 19.64 12.47
C CYS A 419 -14.68 19.43 11.94
N ASP A 420 -15.60 20.36 12.20
CA ASP A 420 -16.98 20.26 11.75
C ASP A 420 -17.11 20.33 10.22
N ALA A 421 -16.35 21.22 9.56
CA ALA A 421 -16.29 21.30 8.11
C ALA A 421 -15.85 19.98 7.48
N MET A 422 -14.87 19.32 8.09
CA MET A 422 -14.38 18.01 7.67
C MET A 422 -15.41 16.90 7.92
N VAL A 423 -16.05 16.86 9.09
CA VAL A 423 -17.13 15.91 9.38
C VAL A 423 -18.25 16.05 8.35
N ARG A 424 -18.68 17.28 8.04
CA ARG A 424 -19.70 17.54 7.02
C ARG A 424 -19.25 17.04 5.65
N ALA A 425 -17.99 17.28 5.27
CA ALA A 425 -17.44 16.81 4.00
C ALA A 425 -17.42 15.27 3.90
N CYS A 426 -16.90 14.57 4.90
CA CYS A 426 -16.83 13.12 4.92
C CYS A 426 -18.21 12.45 4.94
N ARG A 427 -19.22 13.06 5.57
CA ARG A 427 -20.60 12.56 5.54
C ARG A 427 -21.20 12.55 4.13
N THR A 428 -20.75 13.41 3.21
CA THR A 428 -21.25 13.42 1.82
C THR A 428 -20.94 12.13 1.06
N ILE A 429 -19.88 11.41 1.45
CA ILE A 429 -19.50 10.11 0.89
C ILE A 429 -19.84 8.93 1.81
N ARG A 430 -20.75 9.15 2.78
CA ARG A 430 -21.26 8.13 3.71
C ARG A 430 -20.15 7.40 4.49
N MET A 431 -19.10 8.12 4.89
CA MET A 431 -18.14 7.58 5.86
C MET A 431 -18.83 7.33 7.20
N SER A 432 -18.43 6.26 7.91
CA SER A 432 -18.93 5.98 9.26
C SER A 432 -18.45 7.07 10.21
N ASN A 433 -19.17 7.33 11.30
CA ASN A 433 -18.72 8.32 12.29
C ASN A 433 -17.34 7.94 12.86
N GLU A 434 -17.07 6.65 13.04
CA GLU A 434 -15.77 6.15 13.50
C GLU A 434 -14.65 6.49 12.51
N ASP A 435 -14.81 6.16 11.21
CA ASP A 435 -13.84 6.49 10.16
C ASP A 435 -13.57 8.01 10.11
N ILE A 436 -14.61 8.82 10.32
CA ILE A 436 -14.51 10.28 10.31
C ILE A 436 -13.69 10.79 11.49
N ILE A 437 -13.95 10.27 12.68
CA ILE A 437 -13.38 10.80 13.92
C ILE A 437 -11.97 10.24 14.19
N LEU A 438 -11.69 9.00 13.80
CA LEU A 438 -10.45 8.32 14.17
C LEU A 438 -9.18 9.15 13.85
N PRO A 439 -9.05 9.82 12.69
CA PRO A 439 -7.88 10.66 12.43
C PRO A 439 -7.79 11.96 13.24
N CYS A 440 -8.84 12.36 13.96
CA CYS A 440 -8.82 13.52 14.86
C CYS A 440 -8.22 13.16 16.24
N ILE A 441 -7.90 11.90 16.46
CA ILE A 441 -7.51 11.38 17.77
C ILE A 441 -6.04 10.98 17.74
N CYS A 442 -5.27 11.44 18.74
CA CYS A 442 -3.92 10.94 18.95
C CYS A 442 -4.00 9.53 19.57
N PRO A 443 -3.44 8.50 18.92
CA PRO A 443 -3.54 7.12 19.38
C PRO A 443 -2.79 6.86 20.70
N SER A 444 -1.84 7.73 21.06
CA SER A 444 -1.03 7.61 22.28
C SER A 444 -1.73 8.05 23.56
N VAL A 445 -2.87 8.74 23.45
CA VAL A 445 -3.63 9.22 24.62
C VAL A 445 -4.57 8.10 25.07
N GLU A 446 -4.48 7.63 26.32
CA GLU A 446 -5.27 6.47 26.78
C GLU A 446 -6.79 6.73 26.70
N GLU A 447 -7.20 7.96 27.01
CA GLU A 447 -8.59 8.42 26.95
C GLU A 447 -9.17 8.44 25.53
N ALA A 448 -8.30 8.43 24.49
CA ALA A 448 -8.70 8.31 23.08
C ALA A 448 -9.63 7.12 22.84
N LYS A 449 -9.40 6.01 23.56
CA LYS A 449 -10.18 4.78 23.43
C LYS A 449 -11.59 4.89 24.02
N LYS A 450 -11.80 5.85 24.92
CA LYS A 450 -13.07 6.03 25.66
C LYS A 450 -13.92 7.18 25.11
N HIS A 451 -13.29 8.16 24.46
CA HIS A 451 -13.96 9.40 24.05
C HIS A 451 -13.71 9.74 22.58
N LEU A 452 -14.52 9.15 21.69
CA LEU A 452 -14.62 9.55 20.28
C LEU A 452 -15.16 11.00 20.07
N ALA A 453 -15.32 11.79 21.13
CA ALA A 453 -15.87 13.14 21.05
C ALA A 453 -14.80 14.24 20.97
N ASN A 454 -13.52 13.91 21.21
CA ASN A 454 -12.48 14.94 21.38
C ASN A 454 -11.40 14.85 20.30
N CYS A 455 -11.11 15.98 19.65
CA CYS A 455 -9.95 16.13 18.79
C CYS A 455 -8.70 16.43 19.64
N HIS A 456 -7.56 15.83 19.29
CA HIS A 456 -6.26 16.05 19.99
C HIS A 456 -5.31 16.93 19.18
N TYR A 457 -5.84 17.63 18.18
CA TYR A 457 -5.07 18.50 17.30
C TYR A 457 -5.67 19.91 17.32
N ALA A 458 -4.81 20.90 17.15
CA ALA A 458 -5.19 22.29 16.98
C ALA A 458 -4.71 22.82 15.62
N MET A 459 -5.48 23.73 15.03
CA MET A 459 -5.16 24.39 13.77
C MET A 459 -4.45 25.72 14.00
N ASN A 460 -3.38 25.99 13.27
CA ASN A 460 -2.73 27.30 13.27
C ASN A 460 -3.53 28.29 12.42
N PRO A 461 -4.15 29.33 13.00
CA PRO A 461 -5.00 30.26 12.26
C PRO A 461 -4.22 31.16 11.27
N ASN A 462 -2.89 31.22 11.39
CA ASN A 462 -2.05 31.98 10.46
C ASN A 462 -1.70 31.19 9.20
N CYS A 463 -1.91 29.87 9.18
CA CYS A 463 -1.62 29.03 8.03
C CYS A 463 -2.77 29.08 7.02
N LYS A 464 -2.49 29.61 5.84
CA LYS A 464 -3.38 29.64 4.69
C LYS A 464 -3.05 28.53 3.72
N PHE A 465 -3.96 28.26 2.79
CA PHE A 465 -3.75 27.24 1.77
C PHE A 465 -2.48 27.48 0.93
N ASP A 466 -2.20 28.75 0.64
CA ASP A 466 -1.06 29.26 -0.12
C ASP A 466 0.14 29.67 0.75
N SER A 467 0.08 29.46 2.07
CA SER A 467 1.22 29.69 2.96
C SER A 467 2.45 28.88 2.52
N PRO A 468 3.67 29.33 2.84
CA PRO A 468 4.88 28.58 2.53
C PRO A 468 4.81 27.10 3.00
N PRO A 469 5.46 26.16 2.26
CA PRO A 469 5.45 24.72 2.56
C PRO A 469 5.74 24.35 4.02
N ASP A 470 6.64 25.10 4.66
CA ASP A 470 7.18 24.84 5.99
C ASP A 470 6.40 25.53 7.13
N VAL A 471 5.28 26.20 6.84
CA VAL A 471 4.39 26.76 7.87
C VAL A 471 3.63 25.64 8.57
N VAL A 472 3.55 25.69 9.90
CA VAL A 472 2.75 24.77 10.72
C VAL A 472 1.27 24.94 10.39
N LEU A 473 0.59 23.85 10.00
CA LEU A 473 -0.84 23.80 9.73
C LEU A 473 -1.62 23.22 10.92
N LEU A 474 -1.31 21.98 11.31
CA LEU A 474 -1.89 21.32 12.48
C LEU A 474 -0.78 20.88 13.44
N PHE A 475 -1.10 20.77 14.72
CA PHE A 475 -0.18 20.28 15.73
C PHE A 475 -0.92 19.60 16.88
N GLU A 476 -0.25 18.70 17.59
CA GLU A 476 -0.81 18.05 18.77
C GLU A 476 -1.06 19.04 19.91
N ALA A 477 -2.26 18.97 20.48
CA ALA A 477 -2.74 19.82 21.56
C ALA A 477 -3.47 18.98 22.62
N LYS A 478 -4.03 19.63 23.64
CA LYS A 478 -4.92 18.97 24.61
C LYS A 478 -6.18 18.47 23.90
N ALA A 479 -7.02 17.69 24.59
CA ALA A 479 -8.32 17.29 24.06
C ALA A 479 -9.26 18.51 23.90
N GLY A 480 -9.89 18.65 22.73
CA GLY A 480 -10.87 19.71 22.45
C GLY A 480 -11.26 19.80 20.97
N TRP A 481 -12.54 20.06 20.70
CA TRP A 481 -13.09 20.17 19.35
C TRP A 481 -12.85 21.55 18.73
N ASN A 482 -12.47 21.61 17.45
CA ASN A 482 -12.09 22.84 16.72
C ASN A 482 -11.05 23.72 17.45
N GLN A 483 -10.09 23.10 18.13
CA GLN A 483 -9.01 23.88 18.75
C GLN A 483 -8.19 24.61 17.70
N ARG A 484 -7.74 25.81 18.08
CA ARG A 484 -6.90 26.68 17.27
C ARG A 484 -6.00 27.54 18.14
N GLY A 485 -4.82 27.87 17.64
CA GLY A 485 -3.87 28.73 18.35
C GLY A 485 -2.47 28.60 17.77
N GLY A 486 -1.49 29.10 18.51
CA GLY A 486 -0.07 28.95 18.21
C GLY A 486 0.60 27.87 19.05
N ARG A 487 1.93 27.93 19.08
CA ARG A 487 2.81 26.99 19.79
C ARG A 487 2.53 26.85 21.28
N GLU A 488 1.88 27.83 21.90
CA GLU A 488 1.50 27.81 23.32
C GLU A 488 0.50 26.71 23.68
N LEU A 489 -0.22 26.16 22.69
CA LEU A 489 -1.13 25.04 22.88
C LEU A 489 -0.48 23.66 22.62
N PHE A 490 0.78 23.62 22.20
CA PHE A 490 1.47 22.38 21.83
C PHE A 490 1.72 21.48 23.04
N MET A 491 1.44 20.18 22.89
CA MET A 491 1.62 19.18 23.95
C MET A 491 2.82 18.26 23.69
N PHE A 492 3.72 18.16 24.67
CA PHE A 492 4.88 17.24 24.65
C PHE A 492 4.61 15.91 25.37
N ASP A 493 3.56 15.84 26.19
CA ASP A 493 3.32 14.70 27.09
C ASP A 493 2.42 13.62 26.49
N ASN A 494 2.03 13.74 25.21
CA ASN A 494 1.17 12.74 24.56
C ASN A 494 1.92 11.45 24.20
N HIS A 495 3.25 11.48 24.10
CA HIS A 495 4.06 10.36 23.64
C HIS A 495 5.18 10.01 24.62
N ASP A 496 5.65 8.77 24.53
CA ASP A 496 6.88 8.31 25.18
C ASP A 496 7.89 7.84 24.11
N PRO A 497 9.17 8.26 24.13
CA PRO A 497 9.66 9.44 24.83
C PRO A 497 8.88 10.71 24.47
N LYS A 498 8.93 11.68 25.40
CA LYS A 498 8.20 12.96 25.29
C LYS A 498 8.43 13.66 23.96
N GLY A 499 7.35 14.17 23.41
CA GLY A 499 7.31 14.89 22.14
C GLY A 499 5.89 15.00 21.60
N GLY A 500 5.76 15.56 20.40
CA GLY A 500 4.48 15.65 19.70
C GLY A 500 4.67 15.86 18.20
N CYS A 501 3.66 15.49 17.42
CA CYS A 501 3.65 15.64 15.98
C CYS A 501 3.16 17.03 15.56
N VAL A 502 3.81 17.56 14.53
CA VAL A 502 3.43 18.79 13.83
C VAL A 502 3.30 18.49 12.34
N LEU A 503 2.17 18.90 11.75
CA LEU A 503 1.90 18.86 10.32
C LEU A 503 2.24 20.22 9.70
N LEU A 504 3.05 20.21 8.65
CA LEU A 504 3.39 21.38 7.84
C LEU A 504 2.44 21.53 6.65
N ASN A 505 2.40 22.71 6.04
CA ASN A 505 1.46 23.03 4.97
C ASN A 505 1.63 22.16 3.72
N ASP A 506 2.84 21.65 3.47
CA ASP A 506 3.15 20.71 2.39
C ASP A 506 2.73 19.26 2.63
N GLY A 507 2.22 18.94 3.83
CA GLY A 507 1.83 17.59 4.22
C GLY A 507 2.89 16.84 5.02
N THR A 508 4.11 17.39 5.13
CA THR A 508 5.18 16.80 5.93
C THR A 508 4.80 16.80 7.41
N VAL A 509 4.98 15.66 8.08
CA VAL A 509 4.85 15.55 9.53
C VAL A 509 6.23 15.45 10.18
N LYS A 510 6.45 16.23 11.23
CA LYS A 510 7.66 16.19 12.07
C LYS A 510 7.30 15.79 13.49
N PHE A 511 8.18 15.05 14.15
CA PHE A 511 8.09 14.79 15.59
C PHE A 511 9.02 15.74 16.33
N ILE A 512 8.44 16.59 17.17
CA ILE A 512 9.12 17.65 17.93
C ILE A 512 9.35 17.16 19.35
N ARG A 513 10.61 17.10 19.75
CA ARG A 513 11.06 16.54 21.04
C ARG A 513 11.33 17.60 22.09
N THR A 514 11.68 18.82 21.67
CA THR A 514 12.10 19.89 22.58
C THR A 514 11.39 21.21 22.29
N ALA A 515 11.36 22.08 23.31
CA ALA A 515 10.84 23.43 23.17
C ALA A 515 11.65 24.25 22.14
N GLU A 516 12.95 24.02 22.05
CA GLU A 516 13.85 24.68 21.12
C GLU A 516 13.53 24.31 19.66
N GLU A 517 13.27 23.02 19.40
CA GLU A 517 12.79 22.56 18.08
C GLU A 517 11.45 23.22 17.72
N LEU A 518 10.50 23.26 18.67
CA LEU A 518 9.19 23.88 18.47
C LEU A 518 9.30 25.38 18.14
N ARG A 519 10.20 26.10 18.82
CA ARG A 519 10.44 27.54 18.59
C ARG A 519 11.03 27.85 17.22
N ARG A 520 11.76 26.90 16.61
CA ARG A 520 12.38 27.05 15.28
C ARG A 520 11.41 26.84 14.12
N LEU A 521 10.22 26.29 14.36
CA LEU A 521 9.22 26.10 13.33
C LEU A 521 8.63 27.45 12.87
N ARG A 522 8.19 27.51 11.61
CA ARG A 522 7.51 28.69 11.06
C ARG A 522 6.02 28.65 11.40
N TRP A 523 5.56 29.61 12.17
CA TRP A 523 4.16 29.72 12.62
C TRP A 523 3.34 30.76 11.86
N LYS A 524 3.98 31.62 11.07
CA LYS A 524 3.36 32.72 10.32
C LYS A 524 3.99 32.81 8.94
#